data_AF-A0A1C5HG46-F1
#
_entry.id   AF-A0A1C5HG46-F1
#
_cell.length_a   1.000
_cell.length_b   1.000
_cell.length_c   1.000
_cell.angle_alpha   90.00
_cell.angle_beta   90.00
_cell.angle_gamma   90.00
#
_symmetry.space_group_name_H-M   'P 1'
#
loop_
_entity.id
_entity.type
_entity.pdbx_description
1 polymer ?
#
loop_
_entity_poly.entity_id
_entity_poly.type
_entity_poly.pdbx_seq_one_letter_code
_entity_poly.pdbx_strand_id
1 'polypeptide(L)'
;MFDDSALRRRTLLAALAGVAAVPVLGGPARAAVPKVYIDPGHGGTDPGAVGNGLQEKALTLDISLQLRSILLANWSVDVRMSRTTDITRSLAYRTDDANAWGADLFVSVHINSGGGTGFESYRYPTTDAATINLHNALHPRVIAGMRSIGSVTDRGLKTANFHVLRETTMPAVLTENLFIDTLADANLLKRADFITATAQGHAQGIASYLGLSTTNPPAFSVIVDNATAGRFTASTNWGTSSYSSQRYGADYRFANPTLASDAAWFKVDIPAAGNYRIEVRHPADPGYNGSAPHVVVTASGNQTVNLDQRSNGGVWRSLGTFPLAAGDRNLVAVSRWTSAAGYVVADAVRVTRV
;
A
#
# COMPACT_ATOMS: atom_id res chain seq x y z
N MET A 1 52.46 -56.35 -48.18
CA MET A 1 52.95 -55.66 -49.38
C MET A 1 52.97 -54.18 -49.02
N PHE A 2 54.18 -53.66 -48.79
CA PHE A 2 54.66 -52.27 -48.69
C PHE A 2 53.64 -51.18 -48.29
N ASP A 3 53.73 -50.62 -47.08
CA ASP A 3 54.67 -49.53 -46.69
C ASP A 3 54.27 -48.20 -47.35
N ASP A 4 53.81 -47.24 -46.55
CA ASP A 4 54.42 -45.92 -46.63
C ASP A 4 54.30 -45.18 -45.30
N SER A 5 55.47 -44.95 -44.72
CA SER A 5 55.70 -44.18 -43.53
C SER A 5 56.62 -43.02 -43.88
N ALA A 6 56.16 -41.79 -43.71
CA ALA A 6 57.02 -40.61 -43.70
C ALA A 6 56.43 -39.56 -42.74
N LEU A 7 57.01 -39.38 -41.54
CA LEU A 7 57.97 -38.31 -41.21
C LEU A 7 57.35 -36.91 -41.40
N ARG A 8 57.36 -35.94 -40.49
CA ARG A 8 58.28 -35.59 -39.38
C ARG A 8 57.76 -34.31 -38.71
N ARG A 9 57.95 -34.18 -37.39
CA ARG A 9 58.41 -32.98 -36.61
C ARG A 9 57.89 -33.12 -35.17
N ARG A 10 58.67 -33.69 -34.24
CA ARG A 10 59.55 -32.99 -33.26
C ARG A 10 58.89 -31.80 -32.57
N THR A 11 58.54 -31.92 -31.29
CA THR A 11 59.03 -31.03 -30.21
C THR A 11 58.91 -31.73 -28.84
N LEU A 12 59.91 -31.48 -27.98
CA LEU A 12 60.18 -32.08 -26.67
C LEU A 12 59.34 -31.46 -25.54
N LEU A 13 59.27 -32.22 -24.44
CA LEU A 13 58.77 -31.93 -23.08
C LEU A 13 58.89 -30.47 -22.59
N ALA A 14 57.84 -29.98 -21.91
CA ALA A 14 57.98 -29.15 -20.72
C ALA A 14 56.74 -29.33 -19.82
N ALA A 15 56.97 -29.72 -18.58
CA ALA A 15 55.98 -29.77 -17.52
C ALA A 15 55.42 -28.35 -17.25
N LEU A 16 54.10 -28.21 -17.14
CA LEU A 16 53.49 -27.07 -16.48
C LEU A 16 52.54 -27.54 -15.38
N ALA A 17 52.77 -26.93 -14.22
CA ALA A 17 52.11 -27.14 -12.96
C ALA A 17 50.58 -27.08 -13.07
N GLY A 18 49.92 -28.01 -12.40
CA GLY A 18 48.50 -27.94 -12.10
C GLY A 18 48.22 -26.70 -11.25
N VAL A 19 47.58 -25.71 -11.86
CA VAL A 19 46.74 -24.76 -11.13
C VAL A 19 45.33 -25.30 -11.26
N ALA A 20 44.84 -25.96 -10.21
CA ALA A 20 43.43 -26.23 -10.07
C ALA A 20 42.71 -24.86 -10.07
N ALA A 21 42.02 -24.55 -11.17
CA ALA A 21 41.08 -23.45 -11.18
C ALA A 21 40.02 -23.77 -10.13
N VAL A 22 40.09 -23.09 -8.98
CA VAL A 22 39.00 -23.07 -8.01
C VAL A 22 37.77 -22.60 -8.79
N PRO A 23 36.66 -23.35 -8.82
CA PRO A 23 35.45 -22.83 -9.41
C PRO A 23 35.09 -21.59 -8.60
N VAL A 24 35.11 -20.42 -9.26
CA VAL A 24 34.46 -19.23 -8.71
C VAL A 24 32.99 -19.64 -8.61
N LEU A 25 32.58 -20.03 -7.40
CA LEU A 25 31.18 -20.23 -7.07
C LEU A 25 30.48 -18.93 -7.46
N GLY A 26 29.73 -18.97 -8.56
CA GLY A 26 28.84 -17.89 -8.92
C GLY A 26 28.02 -17.56 -7.70
N GLY A 27 28.09 -16.30 -7.26
CA GLY A 27 27.23 -15.81 -6.20
C GLY A 27 25.77 -16.18 -6.49
N PRO A 28 24.91 -16.31 -5.47
CA PRO A 28 23.54 -16.76 -5.66
C PRO A 28 22.89 -15.95 -6.78
N ALA A 29 22.42 -16.66 -7.82
CA ALA A 29 21.64 -16.05 -8.88
C ALA A 29 20.52 -15.25 -8.21
N ARG A 30 20.57 -13.92 -8.36
CA ARG A 30 19.54 -13.04 -7.81
C ARG A 30 18.22 -13.51 -8.40
N ALA A 31 17.29 -13.95 -7.55
CA ALA A 31 15.98 -14.41 -8.00
C ALA A 31 15.39 -13.36 -8.95
N ALA A 32 14.88 -13.78 -10.11
CA ALA A 32 14.31 -12.88 -11.10
C ALA A 32 13.20 -12.04 -10.43
N VAL A 33 13.19 -10.73 -10.72
CA VAL A 33 12.16 -9.81 -10.20
C VAL A 33 10.82 -10.20 -10.84
N PRO A 34 9.78 -10.58 -10.07
CA PRO A 34 8.52 -11.00 -10.65
C PRO A 34 7.82 -9.88 -11.42
N LYS A 35 7.24 -10.23 -12.57
CA LYS A 35 6.50 -9.36 -13.48
C LYS A 35 5.01 -9.47 -13.24
N VAL A 36 4.42 -8.41 -12.70
CA VAL A 36 3.00 -8.30 -12.41
C VAL A 36 2.32 -7.48 -13.50
N TYR A 37 1.36 -8.07 -14.20
CA TYR A 37 0.55 -7.35 -15.17
C TYR A 37 -0.81 -6.98 -14.57
N ILE A 38 -1.13 -5.68 -14.56
CA ILE A 38 -2.39 -5.15 -14.04
C ILE A 38 -3.23 -4.63 -15.22
N ASP A 39 -4.47 -5.07 -15.31
CA ASP A 39 -5.39 -4.68 -16.37
C ASP A 39 -6.56 -3.88 -15.82
N PRO A 40 -6.53 -2.54 -15.87
CA PRO A 40 -7.70 -1.73 -15.54
C PRO A 40 -8.76 -1.90 -16.63
N GLY A 41 -9.91 -2.51 -16.28
CA GLY A 41 -11.01 -2.76 -17.21
C GLY A 41 -11.48 -1.50 -17.95
N HIS A 42 -12.02 -1.67 -19.17
CA HIS A 42 -12.59 -0.59 -20.00
C HIS A 42 -11.59 0.52 -20.37
N GLY A 43 -12.05 1.72 -20.70
CA GLY A 43 -11.22 2.89 -21.00
C GLY A 43 -11.50 3.55 -22.36
N GLY A 44 -11.21 4.84 -22.44
CA GLY A 44 -11.49 5.69 -23.60
C GLY A 44 -12.98 5.72 -23.90
N THR A 45 -13.35 5.21 -25.07
CA THR A 45 -14.75 5.19 -25.56
C THR A 45 -15.63 4.15 -24.88
N ASP A 46 -15.03 3.18 -24.18
CA ASP A 46 -15.77 2.20 -23.38
C ASP A 46 -15.81 2.66 -21.92
N PRO A 47 -16.96 3.16 -21.42
CA PRO A 47 -17.09 3.61 -20.04
C PRO A 47 -17.16 2.46 -19.03
N GLY A 48 -17.39 1.23 -19.50
CA GLY A 48 -17.89 0.13 -18.67
C GLY A 48 -19.27 0.45 -18.10
N ALA A 49 -19.59 -0.14 -16.96
CA ALA A 49 -20.82 0.16 -16.25
C ALA A 49 -20.85 1.63 -15.77
N VAL A 50 -22.04 2.25 -15.85
CA VAL A 50 -22.28 3.63 -15.39
C VAL A 50 -23.48 3.62 -14.46
N GLY A 51 -23.32 4.18 -13.27
CA GLY A 51 -24.36 4.18 -12.25
C GLY A 51 -24.02 5.11 -11.10
N ASN A 52 -25.04 5.70 -10.47
CA ASN A 52 -24.87 6.53 -9.27
C ASN A 52 -23.85 7.69 -9.39
N GLY A 53 -23.64 8.22 -10.60
CA GLY A 53 -22.66 9.27 -10.90
C GLY A 53 -21.21 8.79 -11.04
N LEU A 54 -21.00 7.47 -11.12
CA LEU A 54 -19.70 6.83 -11.28
C LEU A 54 -19.60 6.17 -12.65
N GLN A 55 -18.37 6.05 -13.15
CA GLN A 55 -18.03 5.27 -14.34
C GLN A 55 -17.01 4.21 -13.95
N GLU A 56 -17.25 2.97 -14.34
CA GLU A 56 -16.36 1.84 -14.06
C GLU A 56 -14.93 2.12 -14.53
N LYS A 57 -14.74 2.60 -15.77
CA LYS A 57 -13.41 2.90 -16.31
C LYS A 57 -12.54 3.83 -15.44
N ALA A 58 -13.17 4.74 -14.70
CA ALA A 58 -12.48 5.69 -13.83
C ALA A 58 -12.06 5.02 -12.53
N LEU A 59 -12.96 4.24 -11.92
CA LEU A 59 -12.71 3.49 -10.70
C LEU A 59 -11.64 2.40 -10.92
N THR A 60 -11.73 1.64 -12.02
CA THR A 60 -10.76 0.59 -12.32
C THR A 60 -9.37 1.17 -12.54
N LEU A 61 -9.26 2.34 -13.19
CA LEU A 61 -7.99 3.04 -13.36
C LEU A 61 -7.42 3.51 -12.02
N ASP A 62 -8.23 4.15 -11.18
CA ASP A 62 -7.79 4.67 -9.89
C ASP A 62 -7.29 3.56 -8.96
N ILE A 63 -8.10 2.50 -8.77
CA ILE A 63 -7.71 1.31 -7.97
C ILE A 63 -6.40 0.74 -8.50
N SER A 64 -6.25 0.60 -9.81
CA SER A 64 -5.09 -0.04 -10.42
C SER A 64 -3.82 0.81 -10.34
N LEU A 65 -3.92 2.13 -10.44
CA LEU A 65 -2.78 3.05 -10.26
C LEU A 65 -2.29 3.05 -8.81
N GLN A 66 -3.22 3.02 -7.84
CA GLN A 66 -2.88 2.88 -6.43
C GLN A 66 -2.25 1.51 -6.15
N LEU A 67 -2.82 0.43 -6.69
CA LEU A 67 -2.27 -0.93 -6.59
C LEU A 67 -0.83 -0.99 -7.10
N ARG A 68 -0.56 -0.46 -8.31
CA ARG A 68 0.80 -0.37 -8.85
C ARG A 68 1.74 0.39 -7.91
N SER A 69 1.31 1.54 -7.39
CA SER A 69 2.12 2.37 -6.51
C SER A 69 2.46 1.67 -5.21
N ILE A 70 1.48 0.99 -4.60
CA ILE A 70 1.66 0.20 -3.37
C ILE A 70 2.63 -0.96 -3.62
N LEU A 71 2.48 -1.68 -4.73
CA LEU A 71 3.37 -2.79 -5.10
C LEU A 71 4.83 -2.32 -5.22
N LEU A 72 5.06 -1.29 -6.03
CA LEU A 72 6.40 -0.74 -6.28
C LEU A 72 7.04 -0.12 -5.03
N ALA A 73 6.24 0.39 -4.08
CA ALA A 73 6.74 0.96 -2.83
C ALA A 73 7.14 -0.11 -1.80
N ASN A 74 6.53 -1.29 -1.84
CA ASN A 74 6.61 -2.27 -0.75
C ASN A 74 7.35 -3.56 -1.13
N TRP A 75 7.44 -3.91 -2.41
CA TRP A 75 8.08 -5.15 -2.87
C TRP A 75 8.91 -4.94 -4.15
N SER A 76 9.93 -5.78 -4.32
CA SER A 76 10.71 -5.83 -5.56
C SER A 76 9.94 -6.61 -6.62
N VAL A 77 9.11 -5.90 -7.37
CA VAL A 77 8.37 -6.38 -8.54
C VAL A 77 8.55 -5.44 -9.72
N ASP A 78 8.42 -5.97 -10.92
CA ASP A 78 8.24 -5.17 -12.13
C ASP A 78 6.74 -5.14 -12.46
N VAL A 79 6.20 -3.97 -12.78
CA VAL A 79 4.75 -3.79 -12.98
C VAL A 79 4.48 -3.15 -14.33
N ARG A 80 3.73 -3.84 -15.18
CA ARG A 80 3.17 -3.31 -16.42
C ARG A 80 1.65 -3.21 -16.31
N MET A 81 1.09 -2.19 -16.95
CA MET A 81 -0.35 -1.99 -17.00
C MET A 81 -0.82 -1.91 -18.45
N SER A 82 -1.99 -2.49 -18.76
CA SER A 82 -2.57 -2.38 -20.10
C SER A 82 -2.88 -0.92 -20.48
N ARG A 83 -3.23 -0.10 -19.48
CA ARG A 83 -3.38 1.36 -19.59
C ARG A 83 -3.03 2.05 -18.26
N THR A 84 -2.49 3.26 -18.36
CA THR A 84 -2.20 4.16 -17.22
C THR A 84 -2.97 5.48 -17.30
N THR A 85 -3.72 5.67 -18.39
CA THR A 85 -4.58 6.83 -18.67
C THR A 85 -5.93 6.35 -19.21
N ASP A 86 -6.85 7.28 -19.48
CA ASP A 86 -8.16 6.96 -20.05
C ASP A 86 -8.07 6.73 -21.57
N ILE A 87 -7.60 5.54 -21.94
CA ILE A 87 -7.45 5.09 -23.34
C ILE A 87 -8.13 3.74 -23.55
N THR A 88 -8.64 3.51 -24.75
CA THR A 88 -9.24 2.24 -25.14
C THR A 88 -8.17 1.20 -25.43
N ARG A 89 -8.30 0.02 -24.82
CA ARG A 89 -7.52 -1.18 -25.13
C ARG A 89 -8.46 -2.33 -25.45
N SER A 90 -8.27 -2.95 -26.62
CA SER A 90 -9.02 -4.15 -27.00
C SER A 90 -8.70 -5.31 -26.06
N LEU A 91 -9.60 -6.29 -25.97
CA LEU A 91 -9.38 -7.48 -25.15
C LEU A 91 -8.11 -8.23 -25.60
N ALA A 92 -7.92 -8.38 -26.92
CA ALA A 92 -6.73 -9.02 -27.48
C ALA A 92 -5.43 -8.27 -27.14
N TYR A 93 -5.41 -6.93 -27.22
CA TYR A 93 -4.23 -6.16 -26.82
C TYR A 93 -3.83 -6.46 -25.37
N ARG A 94 -4.81 -6.53 -24.46
CA ARG A 94 -4.56 -6.72 -23.02
C ARG A 94 -3.85 -8.05 -22.76
N THR A 95 -4.29 -9.11 -23.43
CA THR A 95 -3.71 -10.45 -23.29
C THR A 95 -2.40 -10.59 -24.05
N ASP A 96 -2.32 -10.05 -25.27
CA ASP A 96 -1.14 -10.14 -26.12
C ASP A 96 0.05 -9.37 -25.51
N ASP A 97 -0.17 -8.17 -24.94
CA ASP A 97 0.89 -7.42 -24.27
C ASP A 97 1.38 -8.13 -22.99
N ALA A 98 0.48 -8.72 -22.21
CA ALA A 98 0.84 -9.51 -21.02
C ALA A 98 1.66 -10.76 -21.39
N ASN A 99 1.20 -11.49 -22.42
CA ASN A 99 1.87 -12.68 -22.93
C ASN A 99 3.25 -12.35 -23.52
N ALA A 100 3.33 -11.33 -24.38
CA ALA A 100 4.58 -10.92 -25.03
C ALA A 100 5.61 -10.38 -24.03
N TRP A 101 5.18 -9.74 -22.95
CA TRP A 101 6.08 -9.29 -21.89
C TRP A 101 6.60 -10.44 -21.02
N GLY A 102 5.95 -11.61 -21.07
CA GLY A 102 6.21 -12.74 -20.21
C GLY A 102 5.88 -12.40 -18.75
N ALA A 103 4.67 -11.91 -18.50
CA ALA A 103 4.21 -11.65 -17.14
C ALA A 103 4.15 -12.96 -16.33
N ASP A 104 4.48 -12.89 -15.04
CA ASP A 104 4.38 -14.03 -14.13
C ASP A 104 2.96 -14.19 -13.56
N LEU A 105 2.16 -13.12 -13.56
CA LEU A 105 0.73 -13.15 -13.26
C LEU A 105 -0.03 -11.97 -13.87
N PHE A 106 -1.34 -12.13 -14.00
CA PHE A 106 -2.28 -11.17 -14.56
C PHE A 106 -3.46 -10.91 -13.60
N VAL A 107 -3.75 -9.64 -13.32
CA VAL A 107 -4.89 -9.23 -12.50
C VAL A 107 -5.73 -8.17 -13.24
N SER A 108 -6.97 -8.53 -13.57
CA SER A 108 -7.94 -7.61 -14.17
C SER A 108 -8.84 -6.98 -13.11
N VAL A 109 -8.94 -5.66 -13.10
CA VAL A 109 -9.73 -4.91 -12.11
C VAL A 109 -10.98 -4.33 -12.77
N HIS A 110 -12.15 -4.71 -12.25
CA HIS A 110 -13.49 -4.33 -12.73
C HIS A 110 -14.41 -3.90 -11.59
N ILE A 111 -15.56 -3.31 -11.95
CA ILE A 111 -16.67 -2.96 -11.07
C ILE A 111 -17.96 -3.54 -11.67
N ASN A 112 -18.72 -4.26 -10.86
CA ASN A 112 -19.88 -4.99 -11.33
C ASN A 112 -21.10 -4.08 -11.57
N SER A 113 -22.13 -4.66 -12.19
CA SER A 113 -23.49 -4.09 -12.27
C SER A 113 -24.54 -5.22 -12.43
N GLY A 114 -25.82 -4.88 -12.45
CA GLY A 114 -26.91 -5.85 -12.61
C GLY A 114 -27.66 -6.17 -11.32
N GLY A 115 -27.72 -5.23 -10.36
CA GLY A 115 -28.57 -5.33 -9.17
C GLY A 115 -28.05 -6.21 -8.02
N GLY A 116 -26.74 -6.46 -7.95
CA GLY A 116 -26.08 -7.18 -6.84
C GLY A 116 -25.43 -6.26 -5.81
N THR A 117 -24.80 -6.83 -4.76
CA THR A 117 -23.96 -6.09 -3.81
C THR A 117 -22.80 -6.96 -3.35
N GLY A 118 -21.63 -6.36 -3.15
CA GLY A 118 -20.46 -7.03 -2.58
C GLY A 118 -19.39 -7.41 -3.59
N PHE A 119 -18.34 -8.07 -3.09
CA PHE A 119 -17.14 -8.40 -3.83
C PHE A 119 -17.16 -9.84 -4.36
N GLU A 120 -16.78 -10.02 -5.62
CA GLU A 120 -16.52 -11.34 -6.23
C GLU A 120 -15.26 -11.30 -7.08
N SER A 121 -14.72 -12.47 -7.39
CA SER A 121 -13.59 -12.58 -8.31
C SER A 121 -13.67 -13.85 -9.13
N TYR A 122 -13.06 -13.84 -10.29
CA TYR A 122 -13.19 -14.84 -11.32
C TYR A 122 -11.83 -15.36 -11.77
N ARG A 123 -11.79 -16.65 -12.09
CA ARG A 123 -10.77 -17.30 -12.92
C ARG A 123 -11.45 -17.98 -14.11
N TYR A 124 -10.68 -18.37 -15.13
CA TYR A 124 -11.21 -19.23 -16.19
C TYR A 124 -11.58 -20.62 -15.62
N PRO A 125 -12.69 -21.28 -16.05
CA PRO A 125 -13.13 -22.55 -15.46
C PRO A 125 -12.08 -23.66 -15.51
N THR A 126 -11.43 -23.85 -16.67
CA THR A 126 -10.38 -24.85 -16.89
C THR A 126 -9.02 -24.19 -16.76
N THR A 127 -8.37 -24.33 -15.60
CA THR A 127 -7.10 -23.66 -15.33
C THR A 127 -6.17 -24.53 -14.50
N ASP A 128 -4.92 -24.12 -14.35
CA ASP A 128 -3.89 -24.83 -13.61
C ASP A 128 -3.91 -24.51 -12.10
N ALA A 129 -3.07 -25.22 -11.35
CA ALA A 129 -2.93 -25.01 -9.91
C ALA A 129 -2.40 -23.62 -9.57
N ALA A 130 -1.55 -23.03 -10.44
CA ALA A 130 -0.97 -21.73 -10.22
C ALA A 130 -2.03 -20.62 -10.22
N THR A 131 -3.01 -20.67 -11.13
CA THR A 131 -4.16 -19.76 -11.16
C THR A 131 -5.08 -19.96 -9.96
N ILE A 132 -5.35 -21.20 -9.57
CA ILE A 132 -6.14 -21.50 -8.37
C ILE A 132 -5.47 -20.90 -7.12
N ASN A 133 -4.15 -21.05 -6.99
CA ASN A 133 -3.39 -20.50 -5.88
C ASN A 133 -3.38 -18.97 -5.87
N LEU A 134 -3.26 -18.32 -7.03
CA LEU A 134 -3.39 -16.86 -7.16
C LEU A 134 -4.77 -16.40 -6.69
N HIS A 135 -5.83 -17.06 -7.16
CA HIS A 135 -7.21 -16.73 -6.81
C HIS A 135 -7.47 -16.85 -5.31
N ASN A 136 -7.01 -17.94 -4.70
CA ASN A 136 -7.10 -18.20 -3.26
C ASN A 136 -6.25 -17.23 -2.41
N ALA A 137 -5.13 -16.74 -2.93
CA ALA A 137 -4.28 -15.77 -2.22
C ALA A 137 -4.83 -14.35 -2.30
N LEU A 138 -5.41 -13.97 -3.44
CA LEU A 138 -5.84 -12.61 -3.74
C LEU A 138 -7.20 -12.27 -3.14
N HIS A 139 -8.22 -13.09 -3.38
CA HIS A 139 -9.60 -12.84 -2.95
C HIS A 139 -9.76 -12.48 -1.46
N PRO A 140 -9.26 -13.28 -0.49
CA PRO A 140 -9.46 -12.98 0.93
C PRO A 140 -8.78 -11.68 1.38
N ARG A 141 -7.71 -11.23 0.70
CA ARG A 141 -7.00 -10.00 1.05
C ARG A 141 -7.68 -8.76 0.51
N VAL A 142 -8.23 -8.83 -0.71
CA VAL A 142 -9.03 -7.74 -1.28
C VAL A 142 -10.25 -7.48 -0.39
N ILE A 143 -11.00 -8.52 -0.04
CA ILE A 143 -12.20 -8.33 0.79
C ILE A 143 -11.86 -7.92 2.22
N ALA A 144 -10.75 -8.40 2.80
CA ALA A 144 -10.29 -7.93 4.11
C ALA A 144 -9.94 -6.43 4.09
N GLY A 145 -9.28 -5.96 3.01
CA GLY A 145 -9.03 -4.54 2.79
C GLY A 145 -10.32 -3.72 2.77
N MET A 146 -11.28 -4.12 1.92
CA MET A 146 -12.60 -3.47 1.86
C MET A 146 -13.33 -3.45 3.21
N ARG A 147 -13.32 -4.58 3.93
CA ARG A 147 -13.96 -4.74 5.24
C ARG A 147 -13.34 -3.93 6.36
N SER A 148 -12.12 -3.43 6.19
CA SER A 148 -11.52 -2.48 7.13
C SER A 148 -12.19 -1.09 7.10
N ILE A 149 -12.96 -0.80 6.05
CA ILE A 149 -13.56 0.52 5.79
C ILE A 149 -15.10 0.47 5.79
N GLY A 150 -15.70 -0.63 5.36
CA GLY A 150 -17.16 -0.77 5.30
C GLY A 150 -17.63 -2.23 5.26
N SER A 151 -18.90 -2.46 5.56
CA SER A 151 -19.49 -3.80 5.50
C SER A 151 -19.65 -4.25 4.05
N VAL A 152 -18.79 -5.19 3.62
CA VAL A 152 -18.82 -5.75 2.25
C VAL A 152 -19.21 -7.23 2.28
N THR A 153 -20.24 -7.56 1.51
CA THR A 153 -20.68 -8.94 1.26
C THR A 153 -19.62 -9.70 0.46
N ASP A 154 -19.29 -10.90 0.92
CA ASP A 154 -18.44 -11.81 0.15
C ASP A 154 -19.32 -12.65 -0.77
N ARG A 155 -19.13 -12.51 -2.08
CA ARG A 155 -19.84 -13.30 -3.09
C ARG A 155 -18.99 -14.44 -3.65
N GLY A 156 -17.78 -14.60 -3.13
CA GLY A 156 -16.92 -15.75 -3.31
C GLY A 156 -16.04 -15.76 -4.56
N LEU A 157 -15.29 -16.85 -4.64
CA LEU A 157 -14.44 -17.23 -5.75
C LEU A 157 -15.31 -17.89 -6.83
N LYS A 158 -15.31 -17.34 -8.04
CA LYS A 158 -16.15 -17.76 -9.16
C LYS A 158 -15.33 -18.13 -10.39
N THR A 159 -16.00 -18.73 -11.37
CA THR A 159 -15.40 -19.05 -12.67
C THR A 159 -16.26 -18.50 -13.79
N ALA A 160 -15.63 -17.91 -14.81
CA ALA A 160 -16.31 -17.40 -15.99
C ALA A 160 -15.42 -17.43 -17.24
N ASN A 161 -16.04 -17.51 -18.41
CA ASN A 161 -15.34 -17.56 -19.71
C ASN A 161 -14.96 -16.16 -20.22
N PHE A 162 -14.24 -15.36 -19.42
CA PHE A 162 -13.78 -14.04 -19.83
C PHE A 162 -12.54 -14.15 -20.72
N HIS A 163 -12.52 -13.40 -21.82
CA HIS A 163 -11.41 -13.41 -22.79
C HIS A 163 -10.06 -13.18 -22.12
N VAL A 164 -9.95 -12.15 -21.26
CA VAL A 164 -8.68 -11.80 -20.60
C VAL A 164 -8.15 -12.90 -19.67
N LEU A 165 -9.01 -13.78 -19.17
CA LEU A 165 -8.64 -14.92 -18.33
C LEU A 165 -8.32 -16.18 -19.15
N ARG A 166 -8.91 -16.30 -20.34
CA ARG A 166 -8.75 -17.47 -21.21
C ARG A 166 -7.53 -17.37 -22.12
N GLU A 167 -7.24 -16.17 -22.64
CA GLU A 167 -6.20 -15.96 -23.65
C GLU A 167 -4.85 -15.51 -23.04
N THR A 168 -4.79 -15.30 -21.72
CA THR A 168 -3.52 -15.12 -21.00
C THR A 168 -2.84 -16.46 -20.75
N THR A 169 -1.51 -16.47 -20.81
CA THR A 169 -0.68 -17.69 -20.67
C THR A 169 -0.07 -17.87 -19.29
N MET A 170 -0.23 -16.87 -18.42
CA MET A 170 0.19 -16.87 -17.02
C MET A 170 -1.04 -16.96 -16.09
N PRO A 171 -0.85 -17.25 -14.80
CA PRO A 171 -1.92 -17.23 -13.80
C PRO A 171 -2.73 -15.94 -13.82
N ALA A 172 -4.05 -16.04 -13.98
CA ALA A 172 -4.92 -14.89 -14.24
C ALA A 172 -6.19 -14.88 -13.36
N VAL A 173 -6.47 -13.71 -12.76
CA VAL A 173 -7.69 -13.46 -11.97
C VAL A 173 -8.32 -12.14 -12.38
N LEU A 174 -9.65 -12.08 -12.39
CA LEU A 174 -10.43 -10.85 -12.55
C LEU A 174 -11.18 -10.56 -11.24
N THR A 175 -11.22 -9.31 -10.80
CA THR A 175 -11.95 -8.89 -9.61
C THR A 175 -13.09 -7.95 -9.98
N GLU A 176 -14.28 -8.21 -9.44
CA GLU A 176 -15.44 -7.33 -9.49
C GLU A 176 -15.61 -6.63 -8.15
N ASN A 177 -15.16 -5.39 -8.08
CA ASN A 177 -15.03 -4.64 -6.83
C ASN A 177 -16.30 -3.86 -6.52
N LEU A 178 -17.33 -4.58 -6.04
CA LEU A 178 -18.68 -4.06 -5.76
C LEU A 178 -19.54 -3.82 -7.01
N PHE A 179 -20.80 -3.43 -6.80
CA PHE A 179 -21.79 -3.15 -7.84
C PHE A 179 -22.06 -1.65 -7.96
N ILE A 180 -21.70 -1.05 -9.10
CA ILE A 180 -21.77 0.41 -9.31
C ILE A 180 -23.20 0.96 -9.32
N ASP A 181 -24.19 0.12 -9.67
CA ASP A 181 -25.61 0.44 -9.76
C ASP A 181 -26.34 0.30 -8.42
N THR A 182 -25.75 -0.39 -7.45
CA THR A 182 -26.27 -0.49 -6.08
C THR A 182 -25.78 0.67 -5.22
N LEU A 183 -26.72 1.44 -4.66
CA LEU A 183 -26.42 2.68 -3.95
C LEU A 183 -25.45 2.50 -2.76
N ALA A 184 -25.60 1.42 -1.97
CA ALA A 184 -24.73 1.17 -0.82
C ALA A 184 -23.27 0.92 -1.24
N ASP A 185 -23.08 0.12 -2.29
CA ASP A 185 -21.79 -0.17 -2.90
C ASP A 185 -21.19 1.11 -3.54
N ALA A 186 -22.00 1.86 -4.30
CA ALA A 186 -21.60 3.12 -4.90
C ALA A 186 -21.14 4.17 -3.87
N ASN A 187 -21.76 4.20 -2.68
CA ASN A 187 -21.34 5.09 -1.60
C ASN A 187 -19.97 4.73 -1.03
N LEU A 188 -19.60 3.44 -1.02
CA LEU A 188 -18.24 3.01 -0.69
C LEU A 188 -17.26 3.37 -1.81
N LEU A 189 -17.63 3.13 -3.07
CA LEU A 189 -16.80 3.43 -4.24
C LEU A 189 -16.50 4.92 -4.42
N LYS A 190 -17.31 5.82 -3.85
CA LYS A 190 -17.05 7.27 -3.83
C LYS A 190 -15.99 7.69 -2.81
N ARG A 191 -15.59 6.82 -1.88
CA ARG A 191 -14.67 7.18 -0.79
C ARG A 191 -13.24 6.83 -1.16
N ALA A 192 -12.36 7.83 -1.04
CA ALA A 192 -10.93 7.65 -1.32
C ALA A 192 -10.29 6.58 -0.41
N ASP A 193 -10.64 6.53 0.87
CA ASP A 193 -10.10 5.53 1.82
C ASP A 193 -10.51 4.10 1.47
N PHE A 194 -11.72 3.90 0.94
CA PHE A 194 -12.19 2.60 0.44
C PHE A 194 -11.44 2.16 -0.82
N ILE A 195 -11.22 3.07 -1.78
CA ILE A 195 -10.42 2.79 -2.98
C ILE A 195 -9.00 2.40 -2.60
N THR A 196 -8.35 3.14 -1.70
CA THR A 196 -7.01 2.80 -1.20
C THR A 196 -6.99 1.45 -0.48
N ALA A 197 -7.97 1.15 0.37
CA ALA A 197 -8.03 -0.14 1.06
C ALA A 197 -8.25 -1.32 0.10
N THR A 198 -9.04 -1.11 -0.96
CA THR A 198 -9.23 -2.08 -2.05
C THR A 198 -7.92 -2.34 -2.78
N ALA A 199 -7.19 -1.29 -3.17
CA ALA A 199 -5.89 -1.40 -3.83
C ALA A 199 -4.84 -2.09 -2.93
N GLN A 200 -4.82 -1.77 -1.63
CA GLN A 200 -3.94 -2.41 -0.64
C GLN A 200 -4.20 -3.91 -0.56
N GLY A 201 -5.47 -4.33 -0.53
CA GLY A 201 -5.85 -5.73 -0.50
C GLY A 201 -5.39 -6.50 -1.74
N HIS A 202 -5.46 -5.89 -2.93
CA HIS A 202 -4.90 -6.49 -4.16
C HIS A 202 -3.38 -6.64 -4.07
N ALA A 203 -2.68 -5.60 -3.60
CA ALA A 203 -1.22 -5.62 -3.50
C ALA A 203 -0.74 -6.71 -2.54
N GLN A 204 -1.39 -6.83 -1.37
CA GLN A 204 -1.12 -7.89 -0.41
C GLN A 204 -1.46 -9.28 -0.96
N GLY A 205 -2.54 -9.39 -1.74
CA GLY A 205 -2.93 -10.58 -2.51
C GLY A 205 -1.80 -11.10 -3.40
N ILE A 206 -1.35 -10.21 -4.29
CA ILE A 206 -0.27 -10.46 -5.24
C ILE A 206 1.03 -10.80 -4.51
N ALA A 207 1.41 -10.00 -3.51
CA ALA A 207 2.63 -10.22 -2.74
C ALA A 207 2.63 -11.58 -2.03
N SER A 208 1.50 -11.98 -1.45
CA SER A 208 1.39 -13.30 -0.82
C SER A 208 1.48 -14.44 -1.81
N TYR A 209 0.88 -14.31 -2.99
CA TYR A 209 0.95 -15.35 -4.01
C TYR A 209 2.40 -15.56 -4.48
N LEU A 210 3.10 -14.46 -4.72
CA LEU A 210 4.50 -14.46 -5.16
C LEU A 210 5.51 -14.79 -4.04
N GLY A 211 5.05 -15.02 -2.80
CA GLY A 211 5.93 -15.26 -1.67
C GLY A 211 6.85 -14.09 -1.35
N LEU A 212 6.44 -12.86 -1.69
CA LEU A 212 7.27 -11.68 -1.55
C LEU A 212 7.38 -11.28 -0.09
N SER A 213 8.62 -11.25 0.39
CA SER A 213 8.96 -10.52 1.61
C SER A 213 9.03 -9.03 1.29
N THR A 214 8.48 -8.19 2.15
CA THR A 214 8.51 -6.73 1.96
C THR A 214 9.96 -6.28 1.76
N THR A 215 10.25 -5.52 0.70
CA THR A 215 11.60 -4.98 0.43
C THR A 215 11.89 -3.73 1.24
N ASN A 216 11.19 -3.58 2.35
CA ASN A 216 11.09 -2.39 3.16
C ASN A 216 10.69 -2.87 4.59
N PRO A 217 11.26 -2.30 5.68
CA PRO A 217 11.21 -2.90 7.03
C PRO A 217 9.82 -3.35 7.49
N PRO A 218 9.72 -4.35 8.39
CA PRO A 218 8.47 -4.96 8.83
C PRO A 218 7.49 -3.88 9.26
N ALA A 219 6.17 -4.15 9.14
CA ALA A 219 5.05 -3.30 9.57
C ALA A 219 5.45 -2.34 10.71
N PHE A 220 6.00 -1.17 10.34
CA PHE A 220 6.54 -0.26 11.34
C PHE A 220 5.34 0.45 11.90
N SER A 221 5.04 0.20 13.17
CA SER A 221 4.10 0.99 13.94
C SER A 221 4.73 1.30 15.27
N VAL A 222 4.82 2.58 15.59
CA VAL A 222 5.31 3.04 16.89
C VAL A 222 4.29 4.01 17.48
N ILE A 223 4.08 3.87 18.79
CA ILE A 223 3.33 4.83 19.58
C ILE A 223 4.34 5.60 20.44
N VAL A 224 4.27 6.92 20.38
CA VAL A 224 4.99 7.81 21.28
C VAL A 224 3.99 8.54 22.14
N ASP A 225 3.97 8.16 23.41
CA ASP A 225 3.25 8.82 24.50
C ASP A 225 4.04 10.01 25.04
N ASN A 226 3.37 10.97 25.68
CA ASN A 226 4.01 12.11 26.34
C ASN A 226 4.97 11.73 27.49
N ALA A 227 4.85 10.50 28.03
CA ALA A 227 5.75 9.93 29.02
C ALA A 227 6.90 9.10 28.40
N THR A 228 6.94 8.93 27.08
CA THR A 228 7.96 8.12 26.41
C THR A 228 9.33 8.79 26.54
N ALA A 229 10.22 8.16 27.31
CA ALA A 229 11.53 8.70 27.65
C ALA A 229 12.35 9.09 26.41
N GLY A 230 12.82 10.33 26.36
CA GLY A 230 13.62 10.87 25.25
C GLY A 230 12.87 11.04 23.93
N ARG A 231 11.55 10.79 23.91
CA ARG A 231 10.70 10.87 22.71
C ARG A 231 9.64 11.96 22.76
N PHE A 232 9.49 12.64 23.90
CA PHE A 232 8.58 13.76 24.05
C PHE A 232 9.30 14.99 24.61
N THR A 233 8.93 16.18 24.15
CA THR A 233 9.47 17.45 24.67
C THR A 233 8.41 18.54 24.61
N ALA A 234 8.22 19.27 25.70
CA ALA A 234 7.36 20.44 25.77
C ALA A 234 7.98 21.49 26.70
N SER A 235 7.62 22.75 26.54
CA SER A 235 8.07 23.83 27.43
C SER A 235 7.39 23.75 28.80
N THR A 236 7.84 24.56 29.76
CA THR A 236 7.22 24.68 31.08
C THR A 236 5.80 25.26 31.05
N ASN A 237 5.35 25.79 29.91
CA ASN A 237 3.98 26.28 29.73
C ASN A 237 2.96 25.14 29.52
N TRP A 238 3.44 23.92 29.32
CA TRP A 238 2.60 22.73 29.20
C TRP A 238 2.48 22.04 30.55
N GLY A 239 1.33 22.20 31.19
CA GLY A 239 0.97 21.49 32.41
C GLY A 239 0.74 19.99 32.15
N THR A 240 0.73 19.21 33.23
CA THR A 240 0.44 17.77 33.19
C THR A 240 -0.87 17.48 33.91
N SER A 241 -1.72 16.64 33.33
CA SER A 241 -2.98 16.22 33.93
C SER A 241 -3.21 14.72 33.75
N SER A 242 -3.80 14.09 34.75
CA SER A 242 -4.28 12.71 34.68
C SER A 242 -5.80 12.61 34.85
N TYR A 243 -6.51 13.75 34.73
CA TYR A 243 -7.94 13.86 35.05
C TYR A 243 -8.82 12.95 34.19
N SER A 244 -8.67 13.01 32.86
CA SER A 244 -9.52 12.24 31.96
C SER A 244 -9.08 10.78 31.86
N SER A 245 -10.04 9.85 31.95
CA SER A 245 -9.82 8.41 31.71
C SER A 245 -9.59 8.06 30.23
N GLN A 246 -9.79 9.01 29.31
CA GLN A 246 -9.58 8.82 27.88
C GLN A 246 -8.11 8.91 27.45
N ARG A 247 -7.25 9.45 28.33
CA ARG A 247 -5.81 9.60 28.10
C ARG A 247 -5.15 8.29 27.69
N TYR A 248 -4.14 8.37 26.86
CA TYR A 248 -3.19 7.29 26.69
C TYR A 248 -2.17 7.34 27.83
N GLY A 249 -1.65 6.19 28.25
CA GLY A 249 -0.67 6.15 29.34
C GLY A 249 -1.17 6.72 30.67
N ALA A 250 -0.24 7.35 31.41
CA ALA A 250 -0.47 7.78 32.79
C ALA A 250 -1.07 9.21 32.89
N ASP A 251 -0.71 10.10 31.97
CA ASP A 251 -1.06 11.51 31.97
C ASP A 251 -1.05 12.11 30.56
N TYR A 252 -1.49 13.35 30.41
CA TYR A 252 -1.42 14.13 29.16
C TYR A 252 -0.95 15.55 29.46
N ARG A 253 -0.49 16.26 28.43
CA ARG A 253 -0.12 17.67 28.52
C ARG A 253 -1.24 18.59 28.09
N PHE A 254 -1.34 19.73 28.74
CA PHE A 254 -2.29 20.78 28.38
C PHE A 254 -1.66 22.17 28.48
N ALA A 255 -2.08 23.10 27.64
CA ALA A 255 -1.61 24.47 27.67
C ALA A 255 -2.72 25.46 27.25
N ASN A 256 -2.63 26.69 27.75
CA ASN A 256 -3.46 27.79 27.25
C ASN A 256 -3.03 28.16 25.81
N PRO A 257 -3.98 28.40 24.90
CA PRO A 257 -3.68 28.86 23.56
C PRO A 257 -3.00 30.24 23.61
N THR A 258 -2.06 30.49 22.72
CA THR A 258 -1.39 31.79 22.56
C THR A 258 -0.85 31.92 21.14
N LEU A 259 -0.74 33.12 20.59
CA LEU A 259 -0.19 33.34 19.25
C LEU A 259 1.35 33.40 19.27
N ALA A 260 1.97 32.35 19.82
CA ALA A 260 3.42 32.21 19.93
C ALA A 260 3.86 30.79 19.57
N SER A 261 5.08 30.67 19.07
CA SER A 261 5.69 29.38 18.72
C SER A 261 6.09 28.61 19.99
N ASP A 262 5.21 27.70 20.42
CA ASP A 262 5.41 26.85 21.58
C ASP A 262 4.61 25.55 21.38
N ALA A 263 5.30 24.42 21.22
CA ALA A 263 4.69 23.16 20.83
C ALA A 263 5.17 22.00 21.71
N ALA A 264 4.28 21.05 21.92
CA ALA A 264 4.59 19.73 22.44
C ALA A 264 5.02 18.82 21.28
N TRP A 265 6.29 18.42 21.27
CA TRP A 265 6.91 17.65 20.20
C TRP A 265 7.02 16.17 20.55
N PHE A 266 6.66 15.33 19.58
CA PHE A 266 6.84 13.89 19.58
C PHE A 266 7.95 13.52 18.58
N LYS A 267 9.02 12.91 19.11
CA LYS A 267 10.21 12.48 18.38
C LYS A 267 10.06 11.02 17.97
N VAL A 268 10.28 10.73 16.69
CA VAL A 268 10.08 9.39 16.12
C VAL A 268 11.28 9.03 15.24
N ASP A 269 11.77 7.80 15.38
CA ASP A 269 12.80 7.23 14.52
C ASP A 269 12.15 6.48 13.35
N ILE A 270 12.23 7.08 12.16
CA ILE A 270 11.65 6.51 10.95
C ILE A 270 12.67 5.57 10.30
N PRO A 271 12.41 4.25 10.21
CA PRO A 271 13.44 3.28 9.83
C PRO A 271 13.83 3.37 8.36
N ALA A 272 12.94 3.86 7.50
CA ALA A 272 13.18 4.01 6.07
C ALA A 272 12.28 5.11 5.49
N ALA A 273 12.74 5.76 4.43
CA ALA A 273 11.87 6.70 3.70
C ALA A 273 10.64 5.96 3.15
N GLY A 274 9.50 6.64 3.10
CA GLY A 274 8.25 6.07 2.61
C GLY A 274 7.02 6.82 3.10
N ASN A 275 5.84 6.26 2.82
CA ASN A 275 4.58 6.82 3.29
C ASN A 275 4.24 6.28 4.68
N TYR A 276 3.80 7.17 5.56
CA TYR A 276 3.39 6.84 6.91
C TYR A 276 2.07 7.50 7.23
N ARG A 277 1.11 6.73 7.72
CA ARG A 277 -0.09 7.24 8.36
C ARG A 277 0.28 7.74 9.76
N ILE A 278 -0.11 8.98 10.04
CA ILE A 278 0.08 9.64 11.33
C ILE A 278 -1.27 9.77 12.01
N GLU A 279 -1.35 9.28 13.24
CA GLU A 279 -2.55 9.35 14.06
C GLU A 279 -2.22 9.95 15.42
N VAL A 280 -3.19 10.62 16.04
CA VAL A 280 -3.06 11.19 17.37
C VAL A 280 -4.20 10.70 18.25
N ARG A 281 -3.94 10.61 19.54
CA ARG A 281 -4.94 10.30 20.57
C ARG A 281 -4.83 11.37 21.64
N HIS A 282 -5.97 11.85 22.11
CA HIS A 282 -6.08 12.82 23.20
C HIS A 282 -7.42 12.65 23.92
N PRO A 283 -7.52 13.05 25.19
CA PRO A 283 -8.81 13.27 25.85
C PRO A 283 -9.66 14.32 25.13
N ALA A 284 -10.98 14.22 25.29
CA ALA A 284 -11.92 15.24 24.83
C ALA A 284 -12.71 15.83 25.99
N ASP A 285 -12.94 17.14 25.91
CA ASP A 285 -13.73 17.90 26.87
C ASP A 285 -14.26 19.18 26.19
N PRO A 286 -15.51 19.63 26.43
CA PRO A 286 -16.04 20.87 25.86
C PRO A 286 -15.18 22.12 26.11
N GLY A 287 -14.37 22.13 27.18
CA GLY A 287 -13.41 23.19 27.51
C GLY A 287 -12.06 23.10 26.77
N TYR A 288 -11.87 22.12 25.89
CA TYR A 288 -10.66 21.99 25.06
C TYR A 288 -10.78 22.72 23.73
N ASN A 289 -9.65 22.83 23.04
CA ASN A 289 -9.53 23.64 21.85
C ASN A 289 -10.29 23.04 20.67
N GLY A 290 -11.18 23.83 20.05
CA GLY A 290 -11.95 23.40 18.88
C GLY A 290 -11.16 23.37 17.58
N SER A 291 -9.91 23.84 17.56
CA SER A 291 -9.06 23.90 16.36
C SER A 291 -7.58 23.84 16.75
N ALA A 292 -7.19 22.76 17.45
CA ALA A 292 -5.82 22.54 17.89
C ALA A 292 -4.91 22.21 16.68
N PRO A 293 -3.89 23.02 16.39
CA PRO A 293 -2.97 22.76 15.29
C PRO A 293 -2.01 21.60 15.59
N HIS A 294 -2.01 20.60 14.71
CA HIS A 294 -1.05 19.50 14.72
C HIS A 294 -0.12 19.64 13.53
N VAL A 295 1.19 19.71 13.76
CA VAL A 295 2.20 19.90 12.71
C VAL A 295 2.92 18.57 12.47
N VAL A 296 2.96 18.11 11.21
CA VAL A 296 3.75 16.96 10.77
C VAL A 296 4.92 17.44 9.94
N VAL A 297 6.14 17.07 10.33
CA VAL A 297 7.37 17.38 9.60
C VAL A 297 7.53 16.37 8.47
N THR A 298 7.43 16.83 7.21
CA THR A 298 7.61 16.00 6.01
C THR A 298 8.83 16.45 5.22
N ALA A 299 9.21 15.67 4.19
CA ALA A 299 10.32 16.03 3.31
C ALA A 299 10.07 17.32 2.50
N SER A 300 8.81 17.71 2.29
CA SER A 300 8.41 18.90 1.54
C SER A 300 8.07 20.11 2.43
N GLY A 301 8.36 20.01 3.74
CA GLY A 301 8.06 21.06 4.72
C GLY A 301 6.87 20.73 5.62
N ASN A 302 6.70 21.53 6.67
CA ASN A 302 5.70 21.29 7.71
C ASN A 302 4.27 21.31 7.16
N GLN A 303 3.49 20.28 7.49
CA GLN A 303 2.07 20.18 7.17
C GLN A 303 1.25 20.35 8.44
N THR A 304 0.30 21.28 8.47
CA THR A 304 -0.54 21.55 9.64
C THR A 304 -1.95 21.01 9.43
N VAL A 305 -2.45 20.25 10.40
CA VAL A 305 -3.81 19.71 10.44
C VAL A 305 -4.46 20.17 11.74
N ASN A 306 -5.59 20.86 11.66
CA ASN A 306 -6.31 21.31 12.83
C ASN A 306 -7.33 20.25 13.26
N LEU A 307 -7.35 19.91 14.55
CA LEU A 307 -8.32 18.96 15.11
C LEU A 307 -9.17 19.62 16.19
N ASP A 308 -10.46 19.31 16.17
CA ASP A 308 -11.37 19.62 17.27
C ASP A 308 -11.14 18.64 18.42
N GLN A 309 -10.71 19.15 19.58
CA GLN A 309 -10.45 18.36 20.79
C GLN A 309 -11.63 18.32 21.76
N ARG A 310 -12.79 18.87 21.39
CA ARG A 310 -13.97 18.92 22.27
C ARG A 310 -14.80 17.64 22.27
N SER A 311 -14.58 16.77 21.30
CA SER A 311 -15.33 15.52 21.11
C SER A 311 -14.42 14.39 20.62
N ASN A 312 -14.91 13.16 20.65
CA ASN A 312 -14.21 11.96 20.17
C ASN A 312 -12.83 11.74 20.83
N GLY A 313 -12.77 11.91 22.15
CA GLY A 313 -11.56 11.67 22.92
C GLY A 313 -11.30 10.18 23.15
N GLY A 314 -10.03 9.82 23.37
CA GLY A 314 -9.63 8.45 23.68
C GLY A 314 -9.65 7.48 22.49
N VAL A 315 -9.79 7.99 21.27
CA VAL A 315 -9.64 7.21 20.04
C VAL A 315 -8.48 7.74 19.20
N TRP A 316 -7.89 6.87 18.39
CA TRP A 316 -6.86 7.28 17.42
C TRP A 316 -7.52 8.01 16.26
N ARG A 317 -7.07 9.23 15.98
CA ARG A 317 -7.55 10.09 14.90
C ARG A 317 -6.44 10.32 13.89
N SER A 318 -6.71 9.99 12.63
CA SER A 318 -5.75 10.19 11.54
C SER A 318 -5.57 11.69 11.24
N LEU A 319 -4.32 12.13 11.17
CA LEU A 319 -3.92 13.41 10.57
C LEU A 319 -3.74 13.29 9.05
N GLY A 320 -3.59 12.06 8.54
CA GLY A 320 -3.33 11.78 7.13
C GLY A 320 -2.16 10.83 6.92
N THR A 321 -1.81 10.64 5.65
CA THR A 321 -0.66 9.86 5.21
C THR A 321 0.37 10.80 4.59
N PHE A 322 1.61 10.73 5.05
CA PHE A 322 2.66 11.67 4.68
C PHE A 322 3.91 10.93 4.18
N PRO A 323 4.58 11.44 3.13
CA PRO A 323 5.90 10.96 2.76
C PRO A 323 6.95 11.47 3.77
N LEU A 324 7.61 10.53 4.45
CA LEU A 324 8.64 10.81 5.44
C LEU A 324 9.99 10.30 4.96
N ALA A 325 11.06 11.03 5.30
CA ALA A 325 12.44 10.54 5.15
C ALA A 325 12.76 9.46 6.20
N ALA A 326 13.90 8.77 6.11
CA ALA A 326 14.41 7.98 7.23
C ALA A 326 15.00 8.89 8.32
N GLY A 327 15.16 8.39 9.55
CA GLY A 327 15.91 9.02 10.64
C GLY A 327 15.08 9.48 11.84
N ASP A 328 15.80 9.80 12.92
CA ASP A 328 15.29 10.15 14.24
C ASP A 328 15.13 11.67 14.43
N ARG A 329 13.89 12.15 14.53
CA ARG A 329 13.59 13.59 14.60
C ARG A 329 12.27 13.90 15.29
N ASN A 330 12.13 15.15 15.73
CA ASN A 330 10.83 15.72 16.12
C ASN A 330 9.92 15.70 14.89
N LEU A 331 8.92 14.82 14.90
CA LEU A 331 8.14 14.49 13.73
C LEU A 331 6.75 15.11 13.79
N VAL A 332 6.10 15.02 14.95
CA VAL A 332 4.73 15.52 15.15
C VAL A 332 4.75 16.54 16.29
N ALA A 333 4.10 17.68 16.10
CA ALA A 333 3.90 18.68 17.14
C ALA A 333 2.41 18.92 17.37
N VAL A 334 2.04 19.17 18.62
CA VAL A 334 0.79 19.87 18.94
C VAL A 334 1.18 21.30 19.32
N SER A 335 0.74 22.27 18.54
CA SER A 335 1.07 23.68 18.73
C SER A 335 -0.01 24.36 19.54
N ARG A 336 0.35 25.24 20.47
CA ARG A 336 -0.63 26.12 21.13
C ARG A 336 -0.85 27.44 20.38
N TRP A 337 -0.27 27.58 19.17
CA TRP A 337 -0.48 28.71 18.26
C TRP A 337 -1.86 28.69 17.61
N THR A 338 -2.87 29.12 18.37
CA THR A 338 -4.26 29.22 17.89
C THR A 338 -4.99 30.36 18.62
N SER A 339 -5.96 30.97 17.93
CA SER A 339 -6.89 31.95 18.51
C SER A 339 -8.17 31.31 19.05
N ALA A 340 -8.40 30.02 18.77
CA ALA A 340 -9.54 29.30 19.33
C ALA A 340 -9.40 29.18 20.85
N ALA A 341 -10.52 29.34 21.56
CA ALA A 341 -10.58 29.19 23.01
C ALA A 341 -10.45 27.72 23.45
N GLY A 342 -10.18 27.52 24.74
CA GLY A 342 -10.06 26.20 25.36
C GLY A 342 -8.62 25.66 25.33
N TYR A 343 -8.32 24.79 26.29
CA TYR A 343 -6.98 24.21 26.43
C TYR A 343 -6.60 23.39 25.20
N VAL A 344 -5.35 23.54 24.75
CA VAL A 344 -4.74 22.67 23.75
C VAL A 344 -4.15 21.47 24.46
N VAL A 345 -4.44 20.27 23.98
CA VAL A 345 -4.09 19.00 24.64
C VAL A 345 -3.14 18.17 23.76
N ALA A 346 -2.09 17.61 24.36
CA ALA A 346 -1.15 16.71 23.70
C ALA A 346 -0.96 15.46 24.58
N ASP A 347 -1.14 14.28 23.99
CA ASP A 347 -1.17 13.02 24.73
C ASP A 347 -0.29 11.97 24.02
N ALA A 348 -0.77 11.35 22.93
CA ALA A 348 0.03 10.37 22.20
C ALA A 348 -0.10 10.46 20.68
N VAL A 349 0.95 10.01 19.98
CA VAL A 349 0.97 9.88 18.52
C VAL A 349 1.28 8.44 18.11
N ARG A 350 0.65 7.96 17.03
CA ARG A 350 0.94 6.67 16.40
C ARG A 350 1.40 6.92 14.97
N VAL A 351 2.54 6.32 14.61
CA VAL A 351 3.13 6.42 13.28
C VAL A 351 3.19 5.03 12.69
N THR A 352 2.48 4.81 11.60
CA THR A 352 2.37 3.50 10.95
C THR A 352 2.79 3.61 9.50
N ARG A 353 3.71 2.76 9.06
CA ARG A 353 4.08 2.66 7.65
C ARG A 353 2.94 2.09 6.83
N VAL A 354 2.67 2.68 5.66
CA VAL A 354 1.57 2.29 4.76
C VAL A 354 2.04 2.05 3.33
#